data_AF-A0A2V9YKI0-F1
#
_entry.id   AF-A0A2V9YKI0-F1
#
_cell.length_a   1.000
_cell.length_b   1.000
_cell.length_c   1.000
_cell.angle_alpha   90.00
_cell.angle_beta   90.00
_cell.angle_gamma   90.00
#
_symmetry.space_group_name_H-M   'P 1'
#
loop_
_entity.id
_entity.type
_entity.pdbx_description
1 polymer ?
#
loop_
_entity_poly.entity_id
_entity_poly.type
_entity_poly.pdbx_seq_one_letter_code
_entity_poly.pdbx_strand_id
1 'polypeptide(L)'
;EVYVRAFSSGGGTWRVSAAGGSQPRWRHDGKELFYLSPDSRLMVVPVESSGVFEPGTPRALFQTALPRSISPHPIQYAVAPDGLRFLIDLPVETATPRPLTLVLNWPTELKQ
;
A
#
# COMPACT_ATOMS: atom_id res chain seq x y z
N GLU A 1 -9.37 1.35 3.38
CA GLU A 1 -9.85 -0.01 3.69
C GLU A 1 -9.65 -0.89 2.47
N VAL A 2 -9.35 -2.18 2.67
CA VAL A 2 -9.22 -3.20 1.63
C VAL A 2 -10.45 -4.09 1.66
N TYR A 3 -11.04 -4.30 0.48
CA TYR A 3 -12.15 -5.20 0.25
C TYR A 3 -11.79 -6.19 -0.84
N VAL A 4 -12.31 -7.40 -0.75
CA VAL A 4 -12.28 -8.40 -1.81
C VAL A 4 -13.70 -8.58 -2.31
N ARG A 5 -13.85 -8.66 -3.63
CA ARG A 5 -15.15 -8.88 -4.28
C ARG A 5 -15.02 -10.02 -5.27
N ALA A 6 -15.97 -10.92 -5.26
CA ALA A 6 -16.06 -11.96 -6.28
C ALA A 6 -16.33 -11.31 -7.65
N PHE A 7 -15.64 -11.81 -8.69
CA PHE A 7 -15.72 -11.23 -10.03
C PHE A 7 -17.06 -11.51 -10.73
N SER A 8 -17.74 -12.61 -10.39
CA SER A 8 -19.04 -12.97 -10.97
C SER A 8 -20.15 -11.98 -10.56
N SER A 9 -21.08 -11.73 -11.48
CA SER A 9 -22.27 -10.92 -11.21
C SER A 9 -23.08 -11.55 -10.07
N GLY A 10 -23.29 -10.80 -8.98
CA GLY A 10 -23.98 -11.27 -7.76
C GLY A 10 -23.05 -11.84 -6.68
N GLY A 11 -21.74 -11.85 -6.90
CA GLY A 11 -20.76 -12.32 -5.93
C GLY A 11 -20.64 -11.44 -4.68
N GLY A 12 -20.24 -12.07 -3.57
CA GLY A 12 -20.05 -11.40 -2.28
C GLY A 12 -18.97 -10.32 -2.30
N THR A 13 -19.04 -9.42 -1.32
CA THR A 13 -17.98 -8.44 -1.00
C THR A 13 -17.60 -8.62 0.46
N TRP A 14 -16.32 -8.82 0.72
CA TRP A 14 -15.78 -9.10 2.04
C TRP A 14 -14.78 -8.02 2.43
N ARG A 15 -14.96 -7.48 3.64
CA ARG A 15 -14.01 -6.53 4.22
C ARG A 15 -12.79 -7.29 4.73
N VAL A 16 -11.61 -6.91 4.26
CA VAL A 16 -10.35 -7.56 4.62
C VAL A 16 -9.55 -6.77 5.65
N SER A 17 -9.62 -5.44 5.64
CA SER A 17 -9.06 -4.59 6.70
C SER A 17 -10.16 -3.88 7.49
N ALA A 18 -9.93 -3.65 8.78
CA ALA A 18 -10.87 -2.93 9.65
C ALA A 18 -10.34 -1.59 10.20
N ALA A 19 -9.07 -1.26 9.93
CA ALA A 19 -8.37 -0.09 10.46
C ALA A 19 -7.54 0.62 9.37
N GLY A 20 -8.09 0.69 8.17
CA GLY A 20 -7.39 1.16 6.98
C GLY A 20 -6.49 0.09 6.36
N GLY A 21 -6.11 0.37 5.12
CA GLY A 21 -5.29 -0.52 4.33
C GLY A 21 -5.15 -0.01 2.90
N SER A 22 -3.98 -0.20 2.32
CA SER A 22 -3.66 0.16 0.94
C SER A 22 -2.72 -0.88 0.31
N GLN A 23 -2.53 -0.77 -1.01
CA GLN A 23 -1.58 -1.59 -1.76
C GLN A 23 -1.78 -3.11 -1.58
N PRO A 24 -3.00 -3.66 -1.80
CA PRO A 24 -3.25 -5.07 -1.59
C PRO A 24 -2.49 -5.94 -2.61
N ARG A 25 -1.87 -7.02 -2.15
CA ARG A 25 -1.17 -8.01 -2.98
C ARG A 25 -1.52 -9.42 -2.54
N TRP A 26 -2.00 -10.24 -3.47
CA TRP A 26 -2.17 -11.67 -3.24
C TRP A 26 -0.81 -12.36 -3.16
N ARG A 27 -0.68 -13.33 -2.25
CA ARG A 27 0.35 -14.37 -2.38
C ARG A 27 0.09 -15.16 -3.65
N HIS A 28 1.15 -15.72 -4.23
CA HIS A 28 1.07 -16.44 -5.50
C HIS A 28 0.06 -17.61 -5.47
N ASP A 29 -0.08 -18.31 -4.34
CA ASP A 29 -1.01 -19.43 -4.18
C ASP A 29 -2.42 -19.02 -3.69
N GLY A 30 -2.69 -17.72 -3.54
CA GLY A 30 -3.99 -17.18 -3.11
C GLY A 30 -4.36 -17.37 -1.64
N LYS A 31 -3.51 -18.00 -0.83
CA LYS A 31 -3.83 -18.30 0.59
C LYS A 31 -3.58 -17.15 1.55
N GLU A 32 -2.96 -16.08 1.08
CA GLU A 32 -2.73 -14.88 1.88
C GLU A 32 -2.92 -13.62 1.03
N LEU A 33 -3.45 -12.57 1.66
CA LEU A 33 -3.46 -11.22 1.13
C LEU A 33 -2.58 -10.32 2.02
N PHE A 34 -1.63 -9.64 1.40
CA PHE A 34 -0.80 -8.62 2.04
C PHE A 34 -1.34 -7.23 1.75
N TYR A 35 -1.17 -6.29 2.68
CA TYR A 35 -1.48 -4.88 2.48
C TYR A 35 -0.66 -4.00 3.44
N LEU A 36 -0.58 -2.69 3.16
CA LEU A 36 0.02 -1.71 4.08
C LEU A 36 -1.05 -1.05 4.95
N SER A 37 -0.83 -1.02 6.26
CA SER A 37 -1.65 -0.25 7.20
C SER A 37 -1.31 1.25 7.13
N PRO A 38 -2.18 2.14 7.66
CA PRO A 38 -1.91 3.59 7.71
C PRO A 38 -0.64 4.00 8.47
N ASP A 39 -0.14 3.16 9.39
CA ASP A 39 1.10 3.38 10.14
C ASP A 39 2.34 2.77 9.48
N SER A 40 2.22 2.38 8.20
CA SER A 40 3.28 1.76 7.36
C SER A 40 3.73 0.38 7.83
N ARG A 41 2.87 -0.39 8.49
CA ARG A 41 3.14 -1.82 8.77
C ARG A 41 2.69 -2.66 7.60
N LEU A 42 3.50 -3.66 7.26
CA LEU A 42 3.07 -4.70 6.35
C LEU A 42 2.17 -5.67 7.12
N MET A 43 0.95 -5.81 6.65
CA MET A 43 -0.09 -6.66 7.22
C MET A 43 -0.29 -7.88 6.34
N VAL A 44 -0.67 -9.00 6.95
CA VAL A 44 -1.09 -10.22 6.26
C VAL A 44 -2.46 -10.65 6.76
N VAL A 45 -3.26 -11.18 5.84
CA VAL A 45 -4.53 -11.83 6.11
C VAL A 45 -4.51 -13.21 5.50
N PRO A 46 -4.62 -14.30 6.29
CA PRO A 46 -4.81 -15.63 5.73
C PRO A 46 -6.18 -15.71 5.08
N VAL A 47 -6.28 -16.46 4.00
CA VAL A 47 -7.49 -16.60 3.21
C VAL A 47 -7.80 -18.08 3.00
N GLU A 48 -8.98 -18.47 3.43
CA GLU A 48 -9.55 -19.76 3.10
C GLU A 48 -10.47 -19.61 1.89
N SER A 49 -10.31 -20.49 0.92
CA SER A 49 -11.02 -20.43 -0.37
C SER A 49 -11.56 -21.79 -0.83
N SER A 50 -11.64 -22.78 0.06
CA SER A 50 -12.18 -24.11 -0.24
C SER A 50 -13.69 -24.16 -0.48
N GLY A 51 -14.34 -23.00 -0.70
CA GLY A 51 -15.77 -22.87 -0.97
C GLY A 51 -16.19 -21.40 -1.00
N VAL A 52 -16.54 -20.86 0.16
CA VAL A 52 -16.83 -19.43 0.35
C VAL A 52 -15.54 -18.71 0.70
N PHE A 53 -15.35 -17.52 0.15
CA PHE A 53 -14.24 -16.66 0.52
C PHE A 53 -14.38 -16.21 1.97
N GLU A 54 -13.40 -16.56 2.81
CA GLU A 54 -13.37 -16.14 4.21
C GLU A 54 -12.00 -15.54 4.55
N PRO A 55 -11.92 -14.21 4.75
CA PRO A 55 -10.70 -13.60 5.24
C PRO A 55 -10.54 -13.89 6.73
N GLY A 56 -9.37 -14.37 7.13
CA GLY A 56 -9.02 -14.52 8.54
C GLY A 56 -8.74 -13.18 9.23
N THR A 57 -8.23 -13.24 10.46
CA THR A 57 -7.87 -12.02 11.21
C THR A 57 -6.58 -11.39 10.68
N PRO A 58 -6.59 -10.10 10.29
CA PRO A 58 -5.37 -9.40 9.89
C PRO A 58 -4.35 -9.33 11.03
N ARG A 59 -3.09 -9.60 10.73
CA ARG A 59 -1.97 -9.47 11.67
C ARG A 59 -0.80 -8.74 11.04
N ALA A 60 -0.05 -8.00 11.85
CA ALA A 60 1.17 -7.35 11.40
C ALA A 60 2.28 -8.39 11.17
N LEU A 61 3.03 -8.24 10.07
CA LEU A 61 4.27 -8.95 9.85
C LEU A 61 5.44 -8.17 10.44
N PHE A 62 5.62 -6.92 10.02
CA PHE A 62 6.67 -6.03 10.49
C PHE A 62 6.40 -4.57 10.13
N GLN A 63 7.10 -3.65 10.79
CA GLN A 63 7.13 -2.23 10.45
C GLN A 63 8.01 -2.01 9.21
N THR A 64 7.49 -1.32 8.19
CA THR A 64 8.32 -0.92 7.04
C THR A 64 9.00 0.43 7.29
N ALA A 65 10.04 0.71 6.51
CA ALA A 65 10.69 2.02 6.46
C ALA A 65 10.04 2.98 5.44
N LEU A 66 8.85 2.65 4.91
CA LEU A 66 8.13 3.53 4.01
C LEU A 66 7.63 4.77 4.76
N PRO A 67 7.85 5.98 4.21
CA PRO A 67 7.24 7.19 4.74
C PRO A 67 5.72 7.04 4.84
N ARG A 68 5.10 7.64 5.86
CA ARG A 68 3.63 7.68 5.99
C ARG A 68 2.96 8.66 5.02
N SER A 69 3.69 9.20 4.05
CA SER A 69 3.19 10.11 3.03
C SER A 69 2.58 9.35 1.85
N ILE A 70 1.78 10.06 1.06
CA ILE A 70 1.21 9.51 -0.17
C ILE A 70 2.34 9.27 -1.17
N SER A 71 2.51 8.00 -1.56
CA SER A 71 3.39 7.62 -2.66
C SER A 71 2.70 7.86 -4.01
N PRO A 72 3.42 8.36 -5.03
CA PRO A 72 2.90 8.39 -6.40
C PRO A 72 2.80 6.98 -7.01
N HIS A 73 3.56 6.00 -6.50
CA HIS A 73 3.48 4.60 -6.92
C HIS A 73 2.32 3.89 -6.20
N PRO A 74 1.42 3.21 -6.94
CA PRO A 74 0.27 2.53 -6.36
C PRO A 74 0.65 1.31 -5.53
N ILE A 75 1.81 0.70 -5.78
CA ILE A 75 2.38 -0.43 -5.04
C ILE A 75 3.88 -0.19 -4.86
N GLN A 76 4.35 -0.21 -3.61
CA GLN A 76 5.74 0.06 -3.22
C GLN A 76 6.47 -1.19 -2.70
N TYR A 77 5.84 -2.35 -2.80
CA TYR A 77 6.47 -3.60 -2.42
C TYR A 77 6.09 -4.75 -3.35
N ALA A 78 6.97 -5.74 -3.42
CA ALA A 78 6.73 -7.02 -4.08
C ALA A 78 6.91 -8.15 -3.07
N VAL A 79 6.16 -9.23 -3.28
CA VAL A 79 6.21 -10.44 -2.46
C VAL A 79 6.75 -11.56 -3.32
N ALA A 80 7.72 -12.31 -2.81
CA ALA A 80 8.23 -13.51 -3.47
C ALA A 80 7.12 -14.60 -3.55
N PRO A 81 7.22 -15.58 -4.48
CA PRO A 81 6.20 -16.62 -4.62
C PRO A 81 5.96 -17.44 -3.35
N ASP A 82 7.01 -17.60 -2.53
CA ASP A 82 6.97 -18.30 -1.24
C ASP A 82 6.25 -17.50 -0.13
N GLY A 83 6.00 -16.20 -0.32
CA GLY A 83 5.40 -15.32 0.69
C GLY A 83 6.33 -14.95 1.85
N LEU A 84 7.59 -15.38 1.82
CA LEU A 84 8.53 -15.22 2.93
C LEU A 84 9.52 -14.07 2.73
N ARG A 85 9.69 -13.62 1.48
CA ARG A 85 10.58 -12.50 1.14
C ARG A 85 9.81 -11.35 0.51
N PHE A 86 10.24 -10.15 0.89
CA PHE A 86 9.62 -8.91 0.47
C PHE A 86 10.70 -7.97 -0.07
N LEU A 87 10.41 -7.35 -1.21
CA LEU A 87 11.19 -6.23 -1.75
C LEU A 87 10.39 -4.96 -1.49
N ILE A 88 11.01 -3.93 -0.92
CA ILE A 88 10.38 -2.65 -0.59
C ILE A 88 11.15 -1.54 -1.30
N ASP A 89 10.42 -0.71 -2.04
CA ASP A 89 10.95 0.48 -2.69
C ASP A 89 11.10 1.61 -1.66
N LEU A 90 12.30 1.69 -1.09
CA LEU A 90 12.65 2.73 -0.13
C LEU A 90 13.19 3.95 -0.86
N PRO A 91 12.78 5.16 -0.47
CA PRO A 91 13.39 6.37 -1.01
C PRO A 91 14.88 6.35 -0.68
N VAL A 92 15.71 6.62 -1.70
CA VAL A 92 17.14 6.88 -1.47
C VAL A 92 17.23 8.18 -0.67
N GLU A 93 17.89 8.13 0.47
CA GLU A 93 18.06 9.25 1.41
C GLU A 93 19.02 10.32 0.85
N THR A 94 18.75 10.86 -0.34
CA THR A 94 19.47 12.02 -0.88
C THR A 94 18.62 12.75 -1.91
N ALA A 95 17.71 13.58 -1.43
CA ALA A 95 17.49 14.87 -2.05
C ALA A 95 17.41 15.88 -0.91
N THR A 96 18.52 16.55 -0.62
CA THR A 96 18.47 17.85 0.06
C THR A 96 17.34 18.63 -0.61
N PRO A 97 16.28 19.03 0.11
CA PRO A 97 15.17 19.73 -0.51
C PRO A 97 15.75 20.91 -1.28
N ARG A 98 15.66 20.87 -2.61
CA ARG A 98 16.05 22.04 -3.39
C ARG A 98 15.06 23.14 -3.00
N PRO A 99 15.53 24.31 -2.54
CA PRO A 99 14.62 25.36 -2.13
C PRO A 99 13.71 25.71 -3.31
N LEU A 100 12.41 25.69 -3.07
CA LEU A 100 11.42 26.19 -4.01
C LEU A 100 11.35 27.71 -3.82
N THR A 101 11.86 28.48 -4.79
CA THR A 101 11.71 29.94 -4.77
C THR A 101 10.37 30.32 -5.41
N LEU A 102 9.47 30.89 -4.62
CA LEU A 102 8.23 31.49 -5.10
C LEU A 102 8.43 33.01 -5.25
N VAL A 103 8.41 33.51 -6.48
CA VAL A 103 8.41 34.96 -6.75
C VAL A 103 6.98 35.42 -6.97
N LEU A 104 6.50 36.28 -6.08
CA LEU A 104 5.21 36.94 -6.19
C LEU A 104 5.41 38.33 -6.79
N ASN A 105 4.44 38.81 -7.58
CA ASN A 105 4.48 40.16 -8.18
C ASN A 105 5.68 40.44 -9.12
N TRP A 106 6.22 39.41 -9.79
CA TRP A 106 7.33 39.54 -10.76
C TRP A 106 7.14 40.60 -11.87
N PRO A 107 5.93 40.97 -12.35
CA PRO A 107 5.79 42.04 -13.33
C PRO A 107 6.18 43.42 -12.79
N THR A 108 6.12 43.63 -11.48
CA THR A 108 6.51 44.89 -10.83
C THR A 108 8.03 45.05 -10.79
N GLU A 109 8.78 43.93 -10.76
CA GLU A 109 10.24 43.93 -10.78
C GLU A 109 10.84 44.18 -12.17
N LEU A 110 10.03 44.10 -13.23
CA LEU A 110 10.46 44.30 -14.62
C LEU A 110 10.30 45.74 -15.14
N LYS A 111 9.74 46.65 -14.34
CA LYS A 111 9.65 48.07 -14.71
C LYS A 111 10.93 48.79 -14.27
N GLN A 112 11.86 48.97 -15.20
CA GLN A 112 12.97 49.92 -15.11
C GLN A 112 12.56 51.27 -15.70
#